data_AF-A0AA88IBQ7-F1
#
_entry.id   AF-A0AA88IBQ7-F1
#
_cell.length_a   1.000
_cell.length_b   1.000
_cell.length_c   1.000
_cell.angle_alpha   90.00
_cell.angle_beta   90.00
_cell.angle_gamma   90.00
#
_symmetry.space_group_name_H-M   'P 1'
#
loop_
_entity.id
_entity.type
_entity.pdbx_description
1 polymer ?
#
loop_
_entity_poly.entity_id
_entity_poly.type
_entity_poly.pdbx_seq_one_letter_code
_entity_poly.pdbx_strand_id
1 'polypeptide(L)'
;MNIVESLLSFRPETNILQSHPCWKPLHDLVKKTVECLESNSILMVGPAGCGKTTIIDSVIAETCPSDKVSVVRLSGSIHSESRLALRSFARQLGFCADIIESQSHAEILSTLLTSMRTGGKNREEAQSIILVLDEMDRFCHPKQQHLLYNMLDIAQSLHTPLCVLGVSRRLDVVELLEKRIKSRFSHRQLLVTPMKSVNEVVEAAERMLLSSSSHFSIQDDDVKQRVSTTLNTEAVKKSFLSFLNLYGDYTSFQNLLIPIAVQLSTDKSVEDVDFVGLITKRLVADSKSLILRGLSNLELHLISRKLLWKY
;
A
#
# COMPACT_ATOMS: atom_id res chain seq x y z
N MET A 1 -15.18 10.04 18.37
CA MET A 1 -14.53 9.00 17.56
C MET A 1 -13.18 9.54 17.16
N ASN A 2 -12.14 8.81 17.55
CA ASN A 2 -10.88 9.39 17.98
C ASN A 2 -10.04 9.86 16.78
N ILE A 3 -9.23 10.91 16.96
CA ILE A 3 -8.14 11.29 16.05
C ILE A 3 -7.25 10.07 15.69
N VAL A 4 -7.22 9.09 16.59
CA VAL A 4 -6.56 7.79 16.39
C VAL A 4 -7.27 6.92 15.35
N GLU A 5 -8.60 6.85 15.36
CA GLU A 5 -9.37 6.13 14.34
C GLU A 5 -9.22 6.82 12.99
N SER A 6 -9.26 8.15 12.92
CA SER A 6 -9.04 8.90 11.68
C SER A 6 -7.61 8.75 11.15
N LEU A 7 -6.60 8.60 12.01
CA LEU A 7 -5.21 8.32 11.63
C LEU A 7 -4.95 6.87 11.22
N LEU A 8 -5.59 5.91 11.89
CA LEU A 8 -5.54 4.50 11.51
C LEU A 8 -6.36 4.24 10.23
N SER A 9 -7.44 5.00 10.02
CA SER A 9 -8.23 5.03 8.79
C SER A 9 -7.73 6.09 7.81
N PHE A 10 -6.60 6.76 8.08
CA PHE A 10 -6.11 7.84 7.23
C PHE A 10 -5.64 7.24 5.91
N ARG A 11 -6.57 7.23 4.95
CA ARG A 11 -6.24 7.22 3.54
C ARG A 11 -5.82 8.67 3.25
N PRO A 12 -4.60 8.90 2.74
CA PRO A 12 -4.25 10.22 2.24
C PRO A 12 -5.35 10.66 1.31
N GLU A 13 -5.85 11.89 1.50
CA GLU A 13 -6.83 12.46 0.59
C GLU A 13 -6.33 12.26 -0.84
N THR A 14 -7.25 11.84 -1.71
CA THR A 14 -7.01 11.51 -3.13
C THR A 14 -6.13 12.56 -3.81
N ASN A 15 -6.35 13.83 -3.48
CA ASN A 15 -5.62 15.00 -3.98
C ASN A 15 -4.09 14.98 -3.76
N ILE A 16 -3.57 14.34 -2.70
CA ILE A 16 -2.12 14.29 -2.42
C ILE A 16 -1.47 13.13 -3.17
N LEU A 17 -2.20 12.03 -3.33
CA LEU A 17 -1.71 10.92 -4.14
C LEU A 17 -1.68 11.32 -5.62
N GLN A 18 -2.57 12.21 -6.06
CA GLN A 18 -2.57 12.81 -7.39
C GLN A 18 -1.29 13.61 -7.73
N SER A 19 -0.62 14.20 -6.73
CA SER A 19 0.63 14.92 -6.96
C SER A 19 1.84 13.99 -7.12
N HIS A 20 1.71 12.71 -6.75
CA HIS A 20 2.80 11.75 -6.89
C HIS A 20 3.07 11.50 -8.39
N PRO A 21 4.35 11.49 -8.84
CA PRO A 21 4.68 11.33 -10.26
C PRO A 21 4.15 10.01 -10.86
N CYS A 22 4.01 8.98 -10.03
CA CYS A 22 3.48 7.68 -10.45
C CYS A 22 1.96 7.62 -10.57
N TRP A 23 1.22 8.60 -10.04
CA TRP A 23 -0.23 8.55 -10.01
C TRP A 23 -0.84 8.82 -11.40
N LYS A 24 -0.40 9.87 -12.10
CA LYS A 24 -0.93 10.21 -13.43
C LYS A 24 -0.77 9.07 -14.45
N PRO A 25 0.41 8.43 -14.60
CA PRO A 25 0.56 7.30 -15.51
C PRO A 25 -0.31 6.10 -15.14
N LEU A 26 -0.52 5.84 -13.85
CA LEU A 26 -1.38 4.75 -13.38
C LEU A 26 -2.85 5.06 -13.67
N HIS A 27 -3.29 6.27 -13.33
CA HIS A 27 -4.64 6.75 -13.58
C HIS A 27 -4.99 6.72 -15.07
N ASP A 28 -4.09 7.22 -15.93
CA ASP A 28 -4.32 7.23 -17.39
C ASP A 28 -4.49 5.82 -17.97
N LEU A 29 -3.78 4.83 -17.41
CA LEU A 29 -3.90 3.44 -17.85
C LEU A 29 -5.18 2.80 -17.39
N VAL A 30 -5.53 2.98 -16.12
CA VAL A 30 -6.80 2.45 -15.58
C VAL A 30 -7.97 3.11 -16.29
N LYS A 31 -7.92 4.42 -16.52
CA LYS A 31 -8.92 5.16 -17.29
C LYS A 31 -9.05 4.62 -18.72
N LYS A 32 -7.95 4.37 -19.43
CA LYS A 32 -7.99 3.73 -20.77
C LYS A 32 -8.58 2.32 -20.74
N THR A 33 -8.32 1.54 -19.69
CA THR A 33 -8.93 0.21 -19.57
C THR A 33 -10.42 0.27 -19.27
N VAL A 34 -10.90 1.31 -18.58
CA VAL A 34 -12.32 1.48 -18.29
C VAL A 34 -13.08 2.13 -19.47
N GLU A 35 -12.54 3.17 -20.10
CA GLU A 35 -13.20 3.91 -21.18
C GLU A 35 -12.97 3.29 -22.56
N CYS A 36 -11.73 2.92 -22.87
CA CYS A 36 -11.35 2.38 -24.19
C CYS A 36 -11.38 0.85 -24.24
N LEU A 37 -11.64 0.18 -23.12
CA LEU A 37 -11.65 -1.29 -22.98
C LEU A 37 -10.33 -1.94 -23.43
N GLU A 38 -9.23 -1.21 -23.25
CA GLU A 38 -7.89 -1.71 -23.56
C GLU A 38 -7.32 -2.49 -22.38
N SER A 39 -6.93 -3.73 -22.63
CA SER A 39 -6.22 -4.53 -21.63
C SER A 39 -4.78 -4.04 -21.47
N ASN A 40 -4.38 -3.78 -20.23
CA ASN A 40 -3.08 -3.23 -19.90
C ASN A 40 -2.46 -4.00 -18.73
N SER A 41 -1.14 -4.04 -18.67
CA SER A 41 -0.41 -4.49 -17.49
C SER A 41 0.55 -3.41 -17.03
N ILE A 42 0.74 -3.28 -15.72
CA ILE A 42 1.72 -2.35 -15.13
C ILE A 42 2.22 -2.91 -13.80
N LEU A 43 3.47 -2.64 -13.51
CA LEU A 43 4.13 -3.10 -12.29
C LEU A 43 4.62 -1.91 -11.47
N MET A 44 4.11 -1.78 -10.25
CA MET A 44 4.61 -0.83 -9.26
C MET A 44 5.68 -1.49 -8.40
N VAL A 45 6.84 -0.85 -8.32
CA VAL A 45 8.01 -1.35 -7.60
C VAL A 45 8.49 -0.29 -6.61
N GLY A 46 8.91 -0.69 -5.41
CA GLY A 46 9.54 0.21 -4.44
C GLY A 46 9.68 -0.43 -3.06
N PRO A 47 10.37 0.21 -2.11
CA PRO A 47 10.55 -0.33 -0.75
C PRO A 47 9.21 -0.53 -0.01
N ALA A 48 9.19 -1.34 1.05
CA ALA A 48 7.99 -1.48 1.89
C ALA A 48 7.60 -0.11 2.48
N GLY A 49 6.30 0.12 2.72
CA GLY A 49 5.87 1.35 3.40
C GLY A 49 5.90 2.64 2.58
N CYS A 50 6.21 2.61 1.27
CA CYS A 50 6.13 3.80 0.40
C CYS A 50 4.73 4.12 -0.16
N GLY A 51 3.67 3.44 0.31
CA GLY A 51 2.30 3.77 -0.09
C GLY A 51 1.85 3.27 -1.46
N LYS A 52 2.51 2.26 -2.05
CA LYS A 52 2.11 1.67 -3.36
C LYS A 52 0.63 1.29 -3.43
N THR A 53 0.16 0.51 -2.46
CA THR A 53 -1.24 0.07 -2.39
C THR A 53 -2.16 1.26 -2.21
N THR A 54 -1.76 2.26 -1.44
CA THR A 54 -2.52 3.50 -1.23
C THR A 54 -2.69 4.31 -2.51
N ILE A 55 -1.67 4.38 -3.37
CA ILE A 55 -1.74 5.01 -4.71
C ILE A 55 -2.71 4.24 -5.61
N ILE A 56 -2.67 2.91 -5.59
CA ILE A 56 -3.61 2.08 -6.37
C ILE A 56 -5.04 2.28 -5.87
N ASP A 57 -5.24 2.29 -4.56
CA ASP A 57 -6.54 2.47 -3.92
C ASP A 57 -7.17 3.82 -4.28
N SER A 58 -6.37 4.90 -4.35
CA SER A 58 -6.87 6.21 -4.74
C SER A 58 -7.27 6.27 -6.21
N VAL A 59 -6.45 5.71 -7.11
CA VAL A 59 -6.79 5.61 -8.54
C VAL A 59 -8.08 4.80 -8.73
N ILE A 60 -8.20 3.65 -8.06
CA ILE A 60 -9.41 2.83 -8.14
C ILE A 60 -10.62 3.59 -7.60
N ALA A 61 -10.49 4.29 -6.46
CA ALA A 61 -11.60 5.05 -5.88
C ALA A 61 -12.11 6.16 -6.81
N GLU A 62 -11.23 6.81 -7.57
CA GLU A 62 -11.61 7.86 -8.52
C GLU A 62 -12.17 7.30 -9.83
N THR A 63 -11.59 6.21 -10.36
CA THR A 63 -11.96 5.67 -11.68
C THR A 63 -13.14 4.69 -11.63
N CYS A 64 -13.63 4.31 -10.45
CA CYS A 64 -14.66 3.27 -10.29
C CYS A 64 -16.03 3.81 -9.84
N PRO A 65 -16.84 4.40 -10.75
CA PRO A 65 -18.25 4.70 -10.51
C PRO A 65 -19.09 3.41 -10.64
N SER A 66 -18.93 2.58 -9.61
CA SER A 66 -19.76 1.48 -9.09
C SER A 66 -20.24 0.29 -9.95
N ASP A 67 -20.61 0.39 -11.24
CA ASP A 67 -21.43 -0.70 -11.83
C ASP A 67 -20.77 -1.49 -12.98
N LYS A 68 -19.73 -0.93 -13.62
CA LYS A 68 -19.08 -1.56 -14.80
C LYS A 68 -17.70 -2.13 -14.52
N VAL A 69 -17.14 -1.93 -13.33
CA VAL A 69 -15.77 -2.28 -13.00
C VAL A 69 -15.72 -3.23 -11.82
N SER A 70 -15.16 -4.42 -12.05
CA SER A 70 -14.91 -5.41 -11.00
C SER A 70 -13.46 -5.37 -10.57
N VAL A 71 -13.23 -5.05 -9.30
CA VAL A 71 -11.87 -5.01 -8.73
C VAL A 71 -11.59 -6.33 -8.02
N VAL A 72 -10.53 -7.01 -8.44
CA VAL A 72 -10.08 -8.27 -7.84
C VAL A 72 -8.70 -8.08 -7.24
N ARG A 73 -8.52 -8.44 -5.98
CA ARG A 73 -7.23 -8.37 -5.26
C ARG A 73 -6.75 -9.75 -4.88
N LEU A 74 -5.52 -10.08 -5.30
CA LEU A 74 -4.85 -11.31 -4.93
C LEU A 74 -3.53 -10.97 -4.24
N SER A 75 -3.33 -11.52 -3.04
CA SER A 75 -2.08 -11.40 -2.29
C SER A 75 -1.24 -12.66 -2.42
N GLY A 76 0.04 -12.54 -2.74
CA GLY A 76 0.99 -13.65 -2.84
C GLY A 76 1.27 -14.34 -1.49
N SER A 77 1.10 -13.66 -0.36
CA SER A 77 1.23 -14.28 0.97
C SER A 77 0.07 -15.23 1.29
N ILE A 78 -1.15 -14.88 0.87
CA ILE A 78 -2.35 -15.68 1.15
C ILE A 78 -2.46 -16.81 0.14
N HIS A 79 -2.24 -16.51 -1.14
CA HIS A 79 -2.42 -17.46 -2.23
C HIS A 79 -1.11 -18.18 -2.56
N SER A 80 -0.70 -19.08 -1.66
CA SER A 80 0.48 -19.94 -1.86
C SER A 80 0.30 -21.00 -2.97
N GLU A 81 -0.92 -21.19 -3.46
CA GLU A 81 -1.23 -22.13 -4.54
C GLU A 81 -2.10 -21.47 -5.60
N SER A 82 -1.84 -21.78 -6.88
CA SER A 82 -2.59 -21.24 -8.03
C SER A 82 -4.10 -21.52 -7.93
N ARG A 83 -4.48 -22.68 -7.37
CA ARG A 83 -5.89 -23.05 -7.18
C ARG A 83 -6.61 -22.13 -6.19
N LEU A 84 -5.95 -21.75 -5.11
CA LEU A 84 -6.51 -20.82 -4.12
C LEU A 84 -6.66 -19.42 -4.73
N ALA A 85 -5.68 -18.99 -5.52
CA ALA A 85 -5.73 -17.70 -6.22
C ALA A 85 -6.92 -17.63 -7.18
N LEU A 86 -7.13 -18.67 -8.01
CA LEU A 86 -8.26 -18.72 -8.92
C LEU A 86 -9.61 -18.80 -8.22
N ARG A 87 -9.71 -19.56 -7.13
CA ARG A 87 -10.92 -19.63 -6.31
C ARG A 87 -11.27 -18.26 -5.73
N SER A 88 -10.28 -17.56 -5.20
CA SER A 88 -10.45 -16.19 -4.70
C SER A 88 -10.84 -15.22 -5.81
N PHE A 89 -10.22 -15.35 -6.99
CA PHE A 89 -10.54 -14.56 -8.18
C PHE A 89 -12.00 -14.76 -8.62
N ALA A 90 -12.43 -16.02 -8.80
CA ALA A 90 -13.80 -16.36 -9.17
C ALA A 90 -14.81 -15.90 -8.10
N ARG A 91 -14.50 -16.07 -6.82
CA ARG A 91 -15.36 -15.60 -5.73
C ARG A 91 -15.52 -14.08 -5.74
N GLN A 92 -14.45 -13.33 -6.00
CA GLN A 92 -14.50 -11.85 -6.08
C GLN A 92 -15.25 -11.34 -7.31
N LEU A 93 -15.35 -12.14 -8.37
CA LEU A 93 -16.19 -11.85 -9.53
C LEU A 93 -17.67 -12.28 -9.36
N GLY A 94 -18.04 -12.84 -8.20
CA GLY A 94 -19.42 -13.22 -7.90
C GLY A 94 -19.83 -14.64 -8.34
N PHE A 95 -18.88 -15.50 -8.71
CA PHE A 95 -19.19 -16.91 -8.98
C PHE A 95 -19.49 -17.67 -7.67
N CYS A 96 -20.54 -18.49 -7.69
CA CYS A 96 -20.92 -19.34 -6.55
C CYS A 96 -19.83 -20.37 -6.24
N ALA A 97 -19.52 -20.56 -4.95
CA ALA A 97 -18.48 -21.46 -4.46
C ALA A 97 -18.68 -22.92 -4.93
N ASP A 98 -19.93 -23.38 -5.03
CA ASP A 98 -20.30 -24.77 -5.33
C ASP A 98 -19.81 -25.24 -6.72
N ILE A 99 -19.72 -24.32 -7.70
CA ILE A 99 -19.26 -24.62 -9.06
C ILE A 99 -17.73 -24.73 -9.09
N ILE A 100 -17.02 -24.06 -8.18
CA ILE A 100 -15.56 -23.89 -8.20
C ILE A 100 -14.85 -25.02 -7.43
N GLU A 101 -15.54 -25.71 -6.52
CA GLU A 101 -14.93 -26.79 -5.74
C GLU A 101 -14.72 -28.08 -6.55
N SER A 102 -15.62 -28.36 -7.48
CA SER A 102 -15.65 -29.57 -8.31
C SER A 102 -14.85 -29.47 -9.61
N GLN A 103 -14.60 -28.24 -10.10
CA GLN A 103 -13.94 -28.02 -11.39
C GLN A 103 -12.41 -28.05 -11.33
N SER A 104 -11.81 -28.43 -12.47
CA SER A 104 -10.37 -28.36 -12.69
C SER A 104 -9.88 -26.92 -12.88
N HIS A 105 -8.57 -26.69 -12.73
CA HIS A 105 -7.96 -25.36 -12.86
C HIS A 105 -8.22 -24.71 -14.23
N ALA A 106 -8.20 -25.52 -15.31
CA ALA A 106 -8.45 -25.06 -16.66
C ALA A 106 -9.94 -24.75 -16.90
N GLU A 107 -10.84 -25.55 -16.31
CA GLU A 107 -12.28 -25.31 -16.39
C GLU A 107 -12.70 -24.06 -15.62
N ILE A 108 -12.14 -23.80 -14.43
CA ILE A 108 -12.42 -22.55 -13.70
C ILE A 108 -12.01 -21.35 -14.55
N LEU A 109 -10.81 -21.40 -15.16
CA LEU A 109 -10.34 -20.35 -16.06
C LEU A 109 -11.20 -20.20 -17.32
N SER A 110 -11.57 -21.31 -17.97
CA SER A 110 -12.39 -21.24 -19.17
C SER A 110 -13.79 -20.72 -18.85
N THR A 111 -14.37 -21.10 -17.71
CA THR A 111 -15.68 -20.64 -17.23
C THR A 111 -15.66 -19.17 -16.85
N LEU A 112 -14.60 -18.71 -16.18
CA LEU A 112 -14.34 -17.29 -15.95
C LEU A 112 -14.23 -16.54 -17.28
N LEU A 113 -13.50 -17.09 -18.26
CA LEU A 113 -13.31 -16.44 -19.54
C LEU A 113 -14.60 -16.39 -20.37
N THR A 114 -15.39 -17.46 -20.39
CA THR A 114 -16.65 -17.49 -21.12
C THR A 114 -17.67 -16.56 -20.50
N SER A 115 -17.81 -16.54 -19.17
CA SER A 115 -18.70 -15.61 -18.47
C SER A 115 -18.33 -14.14 -18.72
N MET A 116 -17.04 -13.79 -18.65
CA MET A 116 -16.53 -12.46 -19.01
C MET A 116 -16.82 -12.10 -20.48
N ARG A 117 -16.75 -13.08 -21.39
CA ARG A 117 -17.07 -12.88 -22.82
C ARG A 117 -18.56 -12.76 -23.08
N THR A 118 -19.40 -13.51 -22.37
CA THR A 118 -20.85 -13.55 -22.60
C THR A 118 -21.56 -12.27 -22.13
N GLY A 119 -20.99 -11.56 -21.16
CA GLY A 119 -21.45 -10.21 -20.77
C GLY A 119 -21.11 -9.11 -21.79
N GLY A 120 -20.35 -9.42 -22.85
CA GLY A 120 -19.78 -8.42 -23.77
C GLY A 120 -20.12 -8.64 -25.25
N LYS A 121 -21.38 -8.96 -25.59
CA LYS A 121 -21.80 -8.97 -27.01
C LYS A 121 -21.82 -7.57 -27.63
N ASN A 122 -22.00 -6.53 -26.80
CA ASN A 122 -21.82 -5.12 -27.16
C ASN A 122 -20.66 -4.53 -26.34
N ARG A 123 -19.78 -3.75 -26.97
CA ARG A 123 -18.66 -3.08 -26.27
C ARG A 123 -19.15 -2.17 -25.14
N GLU A 124 -20.37 -1.65 -25.21
CA GLU A 124 -20.93 -0.70 -24.24
C GLU A 124 -21.38 -1.35 -22.91
N GLU A 125 -21.54 -2.69 -22.90
CA GLU A 125 -21.93 -3.51 -21.74
C GLU A 125 -20.76 -4.34 -21.17
N ALA A 126 -19.58 -4.26 -21.78
CA ALA A 126 -18.41 -5.01 -21.32
C ALA A 126 -17.97 -4.52 -19.93
N GLN A 127 -17.88 -5.45 -18.97
CA GLN A 127 -17.34 -5.17 -17.64
C GLN A 127 -15.82 -5.20 -17.68
N SER A 128 -15.17 -4.13 -17.21
CA SER A 128 -13.72 -4.05 -17.07
C SER A 128 -13.27 -4.65 -15.74
N ILE A 129 -12.17 -5.39 -15.76
CA ILE A 129 -11.63 -6.03 -14.56
C ILE A 129 -10.30 -5.40 -14.22
N ILE A 130 -10.15 -4.98 -12.97
CA ILE A 130 -8.88 -4.51 -12.42
C ILE A 130 -8.36 -5.58 -11.47
N LEU A 131 -7.32 -6.29 -11.89
CA LEU A 131 -6.64 -7.30 -11.10
C LEU A 131 -5.42 -6.70 -10.42
N VAL A 132 -5.44 -6.61 -9.09
CA VAL A 132 -4.31 -6.19 -8.26
C VAL A 132 -3.60 -7.44 -7.71
N LEU A 133 -2.33 -7.60 -8.07
CA LEU A 133 -1.45 -8.67 -7.59
C LEU A 133 -0.46 -8.09 -6.58
N ASP A 134 -0.77 -8.22 -5.29
CA ASP A 134 0.13 -7.86 -4.21
C ASP A 134 1.21 -8.93 -4.02
N GLU A 135 2.46 -8.49 -3.82
CA GLU A 135 3.63 -9.37 -3.69
C GLU A 135 3.81 -10.26 -4.93
N MET A 136 3.81 -9.61 -6.10
CA MET A 136 3.92 -10.26 -7.41
C MET A 136 5.13 -11.21 -7.52
N ASP A 137 6.20 -10.91 -6.79
CA ASP A 137 7.41 -11.72 -6.71
C ASP A 137 7.16 -13.14 -6.18
N ARG A 138 6.17 -13.33 -5.30
CA ARG A 138 5.78 -14.67 -4.82
C ARG A 138 5.12 -15.50 -5.92
N PHE A 139 4.31 -14.87 -6.77
CA PHE A 139 3.71 -15.50 -7.96
C PHE A 139 4.74 -15.86 -9.04
N CYS A 140 5.96 -15.31 -8.95
CA CYS A 140 7.06 -15.67 -9.84
C CYS A 140 7.73 -17.01 -9.45
N HIS A 141 7.35 -17.66 -8.33
CA HIS A 141 7.85 -19.00 -8.04
C HIS A 141 7.39 -20.03 -9.08
N PRO A 142 8.23 -21.03 -9.43
CA PRO A 142 7.98 -21.95 -10.55
C PRO A 142 6.65 -22.73 -10.44
N LYS A 143 6.15 -22.96 -9.22
CA LYS A 143 4.84 -23.62 -8.98
C LYS A 143 3.64 -22.74 -9.35
N GLN A 144 3.80 -21.41 -9.37
CA GLN A 144 2.73 -20.43 -9.54
C GLN A 144 2.80 -19.64 -10.85
N GLN A 145 3.92 -19.72 -11.58
CA GLN A 145 4.11 -19.00 -12.84
C GLN A 145 3.04 -19.28 -13.89
N HIS A 146 2.42 -20.47 -13.84
CA HIS A 146 1.30 -20.80 -14.73
C HIS A 146 0.07 -19.89 -14.53
N LEU A 147 -0.23 -19.48 -13.29
CA LEU A 147 -1.32 -18.52 -13.00
C LEU A 147 -1.00 -17.17 -13.65
N LEU A 148 0.21 -16.67 -13.44
CA LEU A 148 0.65 -15.38 -13.95
C LEU A 148 0.67 -15.37 -15.49
N TYR A 149 1.12 -16.47 -16.09
CA TYR A 149 1.05 -16.70 -17.53
C TYR A 149 -0.40 -16.60 -18.02
N ASN A 150 -1.33 -17.34 -17.40
CA ASN A 150 -2.73 -17.34 -17.82
C ASN A 150 -3.36 -15.95 -17.70
N MET A 151 -3.15 -15.24 -16.57
CA MET A 151 -3.70 -13.89 -16.37
C MET A 151 -3.14 -12.88 -17.39
N LEU A 152 -1.84 -12.94 -17.70
CA LEU A 152 -1.21 -12.03 -18.66
C LEU A 152 -1.56 -12.39 -20.11
N ASP A 153 -1.74 -13.67 -20.44
CA ASP A 153 -2.22 -14.12 -21.76
C ASP A 153 -3.66 -13.66 -22.00
N ILE A 154 -4.51 -13.70 -20.96
CA ILE A 154 -5.87 -13.14 -20.99
C ILE A 154 -5.82 -11.62 -21.19
N ALA A 155 -4.92 -10.92 -20.49
CA ALA A 155 -4.72 -9.48 -20.66
C ALA A 155 -4.20 -9.09 -22.05
N GLN A 156 -3.69 -10.03 -22.86
CA GLN A 156 -3.37 -9.77 -24.26
C GLN A 156 -4.54 -10.04 -25.21
N SER A 157 -5.54 -10.79 -24.76
CA SER A 157 -6.71 -11.08 -25.58
C SER A 157 -7.62 -9.86 -25.68
N LEU A 158 -8.08 -9.56 -26.90
CA LEU A 158 -8.95 -8.40 -27.20
C LEU A 158 -10.38 -8.54 -26.67
N HIS A 159 -10.72 -9.68 -26.09
CA HIS A 159 -12.11 -10.05 -25.78
C HIS A 159 -12.53 -9.68 -24.36
N THR A 160 -11.59 -9.44 -23.45
CA THR A 160 -11.89 -9.13 -22.04
C THR A 160 -11.00 -7.96 -21.59
N PRO A 161 -11.57 -6.78 -21.30
CA PRO A 161 -10.82 -5.63 -20.82
C PRO A 161 -10.28 -5.89 -19.40
N LEU A 162 -9.01 -6.32 -19.33
CA LEU A 162 -8.34 -6.71 -18.09
C LEU A 162 -7.12 -5.82 -17.85
N CYS A 163 -7.12 -5.13 -16.70
CA CYS A 163 -5.97 -4.39 -16.20
C CYS A 163 -5.24 -5.23 -15.14
N VAL A 164 -3.98 -5.59 -15.38
CA VAL A 164 -3.15 -6.30 -14.39
C VAL A 164 -2.19 -5.32 -13.71
N LEU A 165 -2.44 -5.02 -12.45
CA LEU A 165 -1.62 -4.17 -11.58
C LEU A 165 -0.76 -5.03 -10.66
N GLY A 166 0.53 -5.17 -10.96
CA GLY A 166 1.48 -5.86 -10.09
C GLY A 166 2.07 -4.93 -9.05
N VAL A 167 2.18 -5.36 -7.80
CA VAL A 167 2.88 -4.65 -6.74
C VAL A 167 4.00 -5.53 -6.20
N SER A 168 5.23 -5.01 -6.23
CA SER A 168 6.39 -5.71 -5.70
C SER A 168 7.30 -4.78 -4.88
N ARG A 169 8.04 -5.39 -3.96
CA ARG A 169 9.14 -4.73 -3.24
C ARG A 169 10.48 -4.91 -3.93
N ARG A 170 10.58 -5.94 -4.75
CA ARG A 170 11.79 -6.38 -5.42
C ARG A 170 12.00 -5.63 -6.74
N LEU A 171 13.15 -4.98 -6.88
CA LEU A 171 13.55 -4.28 -8.12
C LEU A 171 13.77 -5.26 -9.29
N ASP A 172 14.21 -6.48 -8.99
CA ASP A 172 14.57 -7.55 -9.93
C ASP A 172 13.37 -8.45 -10.31
N VAL A 173 12.14 -8.09 -9.95
CA VAL A 173 10.96 -8.98 -10.16
C VAL A 173 10.75 -9.36 -11.63
N VAL A 174 11.10 -8.50 -12.58
CA VAL A 174 10.98 -8.81 -14.02
C VAL A 174 12.00 -9.83 -14.51
N GLU A 175 13.11 -10.01 -13.79
CA GLU A 175 14.10 -11.05 -14.08
C GLU A 175 13.66 -12.43 -13.58
N LEU A 176 12.80 -12.47 -12.56
CA LEU A 176 12.21 -13.72 -12.04
C LEU A 176 11.17 -14.31 -13.00
N LEU A 177 10.67 -13.53 -13.97
CA LEU A 177 9.68 -13.98 -14.95
C LEU A 177 10.32 -14.86 -16.03
N GLU A 178 9.74 -16.03 -16.30
CA GLU A 178 10.10 -16.83 -17.46
C GLU A 178 9.91 -16.07 -18.78
N LYS A 179 10.70 -16.41 -19.80
CA LYS A 179 10.68 -15.75 -21.11
C LYS A 179 9.28 -15.62 -21.73
N ARG A 180 8.45 -16.65 -21.60
CA ARG A 180 7.07 -16.69 -22.14
C ARG A 180 6.10 -15.72 -21.46
N ILE A 181 6.37 -15.38 -20.20
CA ILE A 181 5.58 -14.43 -19.40
C ILE A 181 6.12 -13.02 -19.62
N LYS A 182 7.44 -12.89 -19.63
CA LYS A 182 8.13 -11.62 -19.90
C LYS A 182 7.71 -11.04 -21.24
N SER A 183 7.62 -11.87 -22.28
CA SER A 183 7.10 -11.48 -23.60
C SER A 183 5.65 -10.98 -23.59
N ARG A 184 4.85 -11.35 -22.58
CA ARG A 184 3.45 -10.99 -22.47
C ARG A 184 3.18 -9.75 -21.63
N PHE A 185 4.17 -9.37 -20.83
CA PHE A 185 4.11 -8.21 -19.98
C PHE A 185 4.39 -6.93 -20.79
N SER A 186 3.68 -5.83 -20.50
CA SER A 186 3.84 -4.55 -21.22
C SER A 186 5.20 -3.87 -20.97
N HIS A 187 6.02 -4.43 -20.09
CA HIS A 187 7.30 -3.88 -19.61
C HIS A 187 7.18 -2.51 -18.93
N ARG A 188 5.96 -2.02 -18.63
CA ARG A 188 5.76 -0.76 -17.92
C ARG A 188 5.97 -0.95 -16.42
N GLN A 189 6.94 -0.22 -15.89
CA GLN A 189 7.26 -0.22 -14.46
C GLN A 189 7.18 1.20 -13.90
N LEU A 190 6.54 1.35 -12.73
CA LEU A 190 6.52 2.59 -11.96
C LEU A 190 7.32 2.39 -10.67
N LEU A 191 8.41 3.12 -10.55
CA LEU A 191 9.21 3.15 -9.34
C LEU A 191 8.61 4.15 -8.35
N VAL A 192 8.05 3.66 -7.25
CA VAL A 192 7.56 4.48 -6.15
C VAL A 192 8.70 4.72 -5.17
N THR A 193 9.16 5.98 -5.13
CA THR A 193 10.23 6.39 -4.23
C THR A 193 9.68 6.83 -2.87
N PRO A 194 10.40 6.58 -1.76
CA PRO A 194 10.07 7.14 -0.46
C PRO A 194 10.23 8.67 -0.44
N MET A 195 9.75 9.32 0.62
CA MET A 195 9.93 10.75 0.87
C MET A 195 11.42 11.08 0.95
N LYS A 196 11.86 12.11 0.23
CA LYS A 196 13.29 12.48 0.13
C LYS A 196 13.62 13.82 0.77
N SER A 197 12.62 14.70 0.89
CA SER A 197 12.82 16.04 1.41
C SER A 197 12.15 16.23 2.77
N VAL A 198 12.78 17.00 3.64
CA VAL A 198 12.18 17.44 4.91
C VAL A 198 10.90 18.21 4.68
N ASN A 199 10.86 19.01 3.60
CA ASN A 199 9.68 19.79 3.26
C ASN A 199 8.50 18.87 2.91
N GLU A 200 8.74 17.80 2.15
CA GLU A 200 7.72 16.78 1.85
C GLU A 200 7.20 16.12 3.14
N VAL A 201 8.09 15.84 4.09
CA VAL A 201 7.73 15.24 5.39
C VAL A 201 6.92 16.22 6.25
N VAL A 202 7.31 17.49 6.31
CA VAL A 202 6.60 18.53 7.06
C VAL A 202 5.21 18.74 6.47
N GLU A 203 5.11 18.86 5.15
CA GLU A 203 3.83 18.97 4.45
C GLU A 203 2.95 17.73 4.65
N ALA A 204 3.54 16.52 4.66
CA ALA A 204 2.82 15.29 4.96
C ALA A 204 2.33 15.27 6.42
N ALA A 205 3.15 15.71 7.39
CA ALA A 205 2.76 15.83 8.79
C ALA A 205 1.61 16.81 8.99
N GLU A 206 1.70 18.00 8.40
CA GLU A 206 0.64 19.01 8.45
C GLU A 206 -0.67 18.41 7.97
N ARG A 207 -0.69 17.79 6.79
CA ARG A 207 -1.92 17.24 6.22
C ARG A 207 -2.46 16.04 7.00
N MET A 208 -1.60 15.17 7.54
CA MET A 208 -2.03 14.04 8.37
C MET A 208 -2.65 14.47 9.70
N LEU A 209 -2.11 15.52 10.32
CA LEU A 209 -2.64 16.05 11.57
C LEU A 209 -3.92 16.87 11.32
N LEU A 210 -4.02 17.57 10.18
CA LEU A 210 -5.13 18.47 9.86
C LEU A 210 -6.35 17.76 9.24
N SER A 211 -6.14 16.69 8.48
CA SER A 211 -7.23 15.86 7.91
C SER A 211 -8.10 15.18 8.98
N SER A 212 -7.63 15.12 10.22
CA SER A 212 -8.39 14.62 11.37
C SER A 212 -9.40 15.65 11.91
N SER A 213 -9.51 16.86 11.33
CA SER A 213 -10.34 17.95 11.88
C SER A 213 -11.79 18.01 11.37
N SER A 214 -12.23 17.10 10.50
CA SER A 214 -13.61 17.12 9.97
C SER A 214 -14.71 16.87 11.03
N HIS A 215 -14.35 16.59 12.28
CA HIS A 215 -15.27 16.49 13.42
C HIS A 215 -15.24 17.67 14.39
N PHE A 216 -14.35 18.66 14.18
CA PHE A 216 -14.28 19.85 15.04
C PHE A 216 -15.02 21.02 14.39
N SER A 217 -16.32 21.11 14.66
CA SER A 217 -17.03 22.38 14.49
C SER A 217 -16.53 23.34 15.57
N ILE A 218 -15.61 24.25 15.23
CA ILE A 218 -15.41 25.63 15.72
C ILE A 218 -13.93 26.02 15.47
N GLN A 219 -13.70 26.88 14.47
CA GLN A 219 -12.49 27.68 14.23
C GLN A 219 -11.12 26.96 14.25
N ASP A 220 -10.93 26.04 13.29
CA ASP A 220 -9.69 25.30 13.05
C ASP A 220 -8.48 26.13 12.55
N ASP A 221 -8.64 27.43 12.27
CA ASP A 221 -7.56 28.25 11.70
C ASP A 221 -6.45 28.52 12.72
N ASP A 222 -6.79 28.68 14.00
CA ASP A 222 -5.81 28.86 15.07
C ASP A 222 -5.00 27.57 15.32
N VAL A 223 -5.64 26.41 15.25
CA VAL A 223 -4.97 25.11 15.40
C VAL A 223 -4.08 24.84 14.18
N LYS A 224 -4.54 25.15 12.97
CA LYS A 224 -3.73 25.06 11.73
C LYS A 224 -2.50 25.95 11.78
N GLN A 225 -2.66 27.21 12.20
CA GLN A 225 -1.55 28.14 12.37
C GLN A 225 -0.58 27.64 13.45
N ARG A 226 -1.08 27.13 14.58
CA ARG A 226 -0.21 26.59 15.65
C ARG A 226 0.52 25.31 15.24
N VAL A 227 -0.12 24.40 14.51
CA VAL A 227 0.52 23.17 14.02
C VAL A 227 1.60 23.51 12.99
N SER A 228 1.31 24.39 12.04
CA SER A 228 2.29 24.81 11.03
C SER A 228 3.46 25.60 11.63
N THR A 229 3.25 26.47 12.62
CA THR A 229 4.36 27.16 13.31
C THR A 229 5.23 26.16 14.08
N THR A 230 4.61 25.21 14.78
CA THR A 230 5.33 24.20 15.57
C THR A 230 6.14 23.26 14.68
N LEU A 231 5.58 22.76 13.58
CA LEU A 231 6.28 21.90 12.62
C LEU A 231 7.41 22.62 11.88
N ASN A 232 7.32 23.94 11.75
CA ASN A 232 8.38 24.76 11.14
C ASN A 232 9.58 25.04 12.05
N THR A 233 9.48 24.71 13.34
CA THR A 233 10.56 24.86 14.33
C THR A 233 11.81 24.04 13.93
N GLU A 234 13.00 24.63 14.04
CA GLU A 234 14.26 23.97 13.67
C GLU A 234 14.50 22.65 14.41
N ALA A 235 14.09 22.56 15.67
CA ALA A 235 14.24 21.35 16.47
C ALA A 235 13.42 20.18 15.89
N VAL A 236 12.17 20.45 15.50
CA VAL A 236 11.28 19.46 14.89
C VAL A 236 11.79 19.06 13.49
N LYS A 237 12.26 20.02 12.68
CA LYS A 237 12.90 19.73 11.39
C LYS A 237 14.15 18.87 11.52
N LYS A 238 14.99 19.11 12.54
CA LYS A 238 16.15 18.25 12.86
C LYS A 238 15.71 16.84 13.27
N SER A 239 14.63 16.71 14.04
CA SER A 239 14.05 15.41 14.38
C SER A 239 13.49 14.69 13.14
N PHE A 240 12.81 15.38 12.23
CA PHE A 240 12.37 14.79 10.97
C PHE A 240 13.52 14.43 10.02
N LEU A 241 14.59 15.22 10.00
CA LEU A 241 15.83 14.86 9.30
C LEU A 241 16.43 13.57 9.87
N SER A 242 16.49 13.45 11.20
CA SER A 242 16.97 12.23 11.84
C SER A 242 16.06 11.04 11.54
N PHE A 243 14.74 11.26 11.50
CA PHE A 243 13.79 10.24 11.07
C PHE A 243 14.06 9.83 9.62
N LEU A 244 14.16 10.76 8.67
CA LEU A 244 14.37 10.47 7.25
C LEU A 244 15.68 9.73 6.98
N ASN A 245 16.74 10.03 7.74
CA ASN A 245 18.02 9.33 7.66
C ASN A 245 17.95 7.89 8.21
N LEU A 246 17.10 7.63 9.21
CA LEU A 246 16.95 6.32 9.84
C LEU A 246 15.86 5.47 9.16
N TYR A 247 14.79 6.11 8.72
CA TYR A 247 13.55 5.55 8.22
C TYR A 247 13.03 6.41 7.07
N GLY A 248 12.91 5.83 5.88
CA GLY A 248 12.34 6.51 4.70
C GLY A 248 10.85 6.23 4.48
N ASP A 249 10.20 5.49 5.38
CA ASP A 249 8.91 4.87 5.09
C ASP A 249 7.74 5.70 5.61
N TYR A 250 6.69 5.81 4.79
CA TYR A 250 5.46 6.52 5.15
C TYR A 250 4.77 5.84 6.34
N THR A 251 4.68 4.51 6.38
CA THR A 251 4.06 3.80 7.51
C THR A 251 4.76 4.07 8.85
N SER A 252 6.08 4.09 8.86
CA SER A 252 6.87 4.43 10.06
C SER A 252 6.63 5.87 10.49
N PHE A 253 6.43 6.77 9.51
CA PHE A 253 6.08 8.17 9.75
C PHE A 253 4.66 8.32 10.32
N GLN A 254 3.66 7.61 9.76
CA GLN A 254 2.30 7.59 10.34
C GLN A 254 2.34 7.12 11.79
N ASN A 255 3.06 6.02 12.05
CA ASN A 255 3.23 5.49 13.39
C ASN A 255 3.87 6.51 14.35
N LEU A 256 4.83 7.30 13.89
CA LEU A 256 5.44 8.39 14.66
C LEU A 256 4.42 9.47 15.05
N LEU A 257 3.51 9.81 14.15
CA LEU A 257 2.52 10.87 14.34
C LEU A 257 1.32 10.47 15.19
N ILE A 258 0.93 9.18 15.23
CA ILE A 258 -0.19 8.70 16.05
C ILE A 258 -0.15 9.20 17.51
N PRO A 259 0.93 9.00 18.31
CA PRO A 259 0.95 9.46 19.70
C PRO A 259 0.91 10.98 19.85
N ILE A 260 1.47 11.72 18.87
CA ILE A 260 1.41 13.19 18.85
C ILE A 260 -0.05 13.62 18.68
N ALA A 261 -0.75 12.99 17.74
CA ALA A 261 -2.15 13.29 17.48
C ALA A 261 -3.09 12.87 18.62
N VAL A 262 -2.78 11.78 19.34
CA VAL A 262 -3.48 11.41 20.58
C VAL A 262 -3.39 12.53 21.61
N GLN A 263 -2.19 13.09 21.81
CA GLN A 263 -1.99 14.15 22.80
C GLN A 263 -2.67 15.46 22.41
N LEU A 264 -2.73 15.76 21.12
CA LEU A 264 -3.49 16.89 20.58
C LEU A 264 -5.01 16.70 20.77
N SER A 265 -5.51 15.46 20.81
CA SER A 265 -6.93 15.15 21.04
C SER A 265 -7.40 15.36 22.48
N THR A 266 -6.50 15.44 23.47
CA THR A 266 -6.84 15.35 24.90
C THR A 266 -6.71 16.67 25.66
N ASP A 267 -7.05 17.80 25.03
CA ASP A 267 -7.11 19.14 25.66
C ASP A 267 -5.78 19.74 26.15
N LYS A 268 -4.66 19.43 25.48
CA LYS A 268 -3.41 20.18 25.68
C LYS A 268 -3.21 21.20 24.57
N SER A 269 -2.84 22.42 24.95
CA SER A 269 -2.27 23.41 24.04
C SER A 269 -1.20 22.76 23.17
N VAL A 270 -1.19 23.07 21.86
CA VAL A 270 -0.16 22.58 20.91
C VAL A 270 1.27 22.87 21.43
N GLU A 271 1.43 23.92 22.22
CA GLU A 271 2.69 24.35 22.84
C GLU A 271 3.19 23.42 23.97
N ASP A 272 2.31 22.66 24.62
CA ASP A 272 2.66 21.74 25.72
C ASP A 272 3.04 20.33 25.25
N VAL A 273 2.95 20.07 23.94
CA VAL A 273 3.30 18.78 23.36
C VAL A 273 4.80 18.74 23.11
N ASP A 274 5.49 17.84 23.82
CA ASP A 274 6.92 17.59 23.60
C ASP A 274 7.13 16.78 22.31
N PHE A 275 6.96 17.43 21.15
CA PHE A 275 7.16 16.84 19.83
C PHE A 275 8.55 16.21 19.72
N VAL A 276 9.58 16.93 20.16
CA VAL A 276 10.97 16.48 20.06
C VAL A 276 11.22 15.28 20.97
N GLY A 277 10.78 15.32 22.23
CA GLY A 277 10.94 14.22 23.17
C GLY A 277 10.17 12.98 22.77
N LEU A 278 8.98 13.10 22.19
CA LEU A 278 8.23 11.95 21.68
C LEU A 278 8.87 11.33 20.44
N ILE A 279 9.31 12.17 19.50
CA ILE A 279 9.96 11.71 18.28
C ILE A 279 11.29 11.03 18.64
N THR A 280 12.11 11.66 19.48
CA THR A 280 13.40 11.10 19.92
C THR A 280 13.24 9.84 20.77
N LYS A 281 12.28 9.78 21.70
CA LYS A 281 11.99 8.55 22.45
C LYS A 281 11.66 7.40 21.52
N ARG A 282 10.91 7.63 20.44
CA ARG A 282 10.53 6.55 19.52
C ARG A 282 11.64 6.17 18.54
N LEU A 283 12.43 7.14 18.10
CA LEU A 283 13.57 6.92 17.21
C LEU A 283 14.77 6.26 17.91
N VAL A 284 15.00 6.61 19.18
CA VAL A 284 16.22 6.26 19.93
C VAL A 284 15.97 5.18 20.99
N ALA A 285 14.72 4.82 21.30
CA ALA A 285 14.44 3.71 22.21
C ALA A 285 14.92 2.38 21.62
N ASP A 286 16.14 1.98 22.00
CA ASP A 286 16.61 0.63 21.79
C ASP A 286 15.83 -0.30 22.74
N SER A 287 15.02 -1.17 22.15
CA SER A 287 14.22 -2.16 22.89
C SER A 287 15.09 -3.03 23.79
N LYS A 288 16.34 -3.33 23.38
CA LYS A 288 17.27 -4.09 24.21
C LYS A 288 17.74 -3.29 25.42
N SER A 289 18.02 -1.99 25.26
CA SER A 289 18.40 -1.13 26.38
C SER A 289 17.28 -0.99 27.42
N LEU A 290 16.03 -0.93 26.98
CA LEU A 290 14.86 -0.90 27.86
C LEU A 290 14.66 -2.22 28.60
N ILE A 291 14.83 -3.35 27.90
CA ILE A 291 14.79 -4.67 28.52
C ILE A 291 15.88 -4.77 29.60
N LEU A 292 17.11 -4.34 29.30
CA LEU A 292 18.22 -4.38 30.27
C LEU A 292 17.97 -3.50 31.51
N ARG A 293 17.28 -2.36 31.35
CA ARG A 293 16.89 -1.50 32.49
C ARG A 293 15.80 -2.11 33.36
N GLY A 294 14.98 -3.01 32.82
CA GLY A 294 13.92 -3.70 33.55
C GLY A 294 14.35 -4.97 34.28
N LEU A 295 15.60 -5.40 34.13
CA LEU A 295 16.12 -6.61 34.76
C LEU A 295 16.42 -6.39 36.25
N SER A 296 16.26 -7.45 37.04
CA SER A 296 16.70 -7.47 38.43
C SER A 296 18.23 -7.45 38.54
N ASN A 297 18.74 -7.03 39.70
CA ASN A 297 20.18 -7.00 39.96
C ASN A 297 20.86 -8.37 39.79
N LEU A 298 20.13 -9.47 40.05
CA LEU A 298 20.62 -10.84 39.90
C LEU A 298 20.74 -11.23 38.42
N GLU A 299 19.75 -10.89 37.60
CA GLU A 299 19.78 -11.15 36.16
C GLU A 299 20.88 -10.33 35.46
N LEU A 300 21.08 -9.08 35.87
CA LEU A 300 22.19 -8.26 35.39
C LEU A 300 23.57 -8.88 35.72
N HIS A 301 23.73 -9.42 36.92
CA HIS A 301 24.96 -10.15 37.30
C HIS A 301 25.17 -11.44 36.51
N LEU A 302 24.09 -12.17 36.18
CA LEU A 302 24.18 -13.36 35.34
C LEU A 302 24.60 -13.00 33.90
N ILE A 303 24.05 -11.92 33.35
CA ILE A 303 24.42 -11.44 32.00
C ILE A 303 25.88 -10.96 31.97
N SER A 304 26.31 -10.18 32.96
CA SER A 304 27.70 -9.69 33.04
C SER A 304 28.69 -10.84 33.16
N ARG A 305 28.38 -11.86 33.97
CA ARG A 305 29.21 -13.05 34.12
C ARG A 305 29.25 -13.91 32.85
N LYS A 306 28.13 -14.05 32.13
CA LYS A 306 28.06 -14.74 30.84
C LYS A 306 28.86 -14.02 29.75
N LEU A 307 28.88 -12.69 29.77
CA LEU A 307 29.71 -11.88 28.86
C LEU A 307 31.20 -12.06 29.16
N LEU A 308 31.59 -12.06 30.44
CA LEU A 308 32.97 -12.31 30.88
C LEU A 308 33.48 -13.72 30.55
N TRP A 309 32.59 -14.71 30.46
CA TRP A 309 32.96 -16.10 30.13
C TRP A 309 33.10 -16.35 28.62
N LYS A 310 32.63 -15.43 27.79
CA LYS A 310 32.73 -15.51 26.32
C LYS A 310 34.03 -14.91 25.76
N TYR A 311 34.80 -14.23 26.61
CA TYR A 311 36.13 -13.68 26.34
C TYR A 311 37.16 -14.44 27.18
#